data_AF-A0A7V9PUL9-F1
#
_entry.id   AF-A0A7V9PUL9-F1
#
_cell.length_a   1.000
_cell.length_b   1.000
_cell.length_c   1.000
_cell.angle_alpha   90.00
_cell.angle_beta   90.00
_cell.angle_gamma   90.00
#
_symmetry.space_group_name_H-M   'P 1'
#
loop_
_entity.id
_entity.type
_entity.pdbx_description
1 polymer ?
#
loop_
_entity_poly.entity_id
_entity_poly.type
_entity_poly.pdbx_seq_one_letter_code
_entity_poly.pdbx_strand_id
1 'polypeptide(L)'
;MGSLGPTEIILIVLVIVLLFGAKKLPELARGSGRALRIFKAETKGLVDDDEETKTDPHGRPLPPGTQQGPVGPNARPEPSREPVQDGNPRDQA
;
A
#
# COMPACT_ATOMS: atom_id res chain seq x y z
N MET A 1 27.34 30.77 -18.45
CA MET A 1 26.99 30.33 -17.09
C MET A 1 26.59 28.87 -17.21
N GLY A 2 27.41 27.95 -16.71
CA GLY A 2 27.31 26.51 -16.99
C GLY A 2 25.97 25.93 -16.54
N SER A 3 25.19 25.43 -17.50
CA SER A 3 24.06 24.58 -17.19
C SER A 3 24.61 23.23 -16.73
N LEU A 4 24.19 22.77 -15.55
CA LEU A 4 24.42 21.39 -15.13
C LEU A 4 23.72 20.48 -16.14
N GLY A 5 24.49 20.04 -17.13
CA GLY A 5 23.98 19.19 -18.19
C GLY A 5 23.72 17.78 -17.68
N PRO A 6 22.97 16.97 -18.46
CA PRO A 6 22.77 15.56 -18.16
C PRO A 6 24.09 14.81 -17.87
N THR A 7 25.18 15.22 -18.55
CA THR A 7 26.53 14.66 -18.36
C THR A 7 27.07 14.88 -16.95
N GLU A 8 26.93 16.09 -16.39
CA GLU A 8 27.39 16.41 -15.03
C GLU A 8 26.62 15.60 -13.99
N ILE A 9 25.30 15.48 -14.17
CA ILE A 9 24.43 14.68 -13.31
C ILE A 9 24.89 13.21 -13.31
N ILE A 10 25.17 12.65 -14.49
CA ILE A 10 25.66 11.27 -14.62
C ILE A 10 26.99 11.08 -13.89
N LEU A 11 27.94 12.02 -14.01
CA LEU A 11 29.21 11.94 -13.29
C LEU A 11 29.03 11.98 -11.77
N ILE A 12 28.15 12.85 -11.26
CA ILE A 12 27.86 12.92 -9.82
C ILE A 12 27.22 11.60 -9.33
N VAL A 13 26.23 11.08 -10.06
CA VAL A 13 25.59 9.80 -9.72
C VAL A 13 26.61 8.67 -9.75
N LEU A 14 27.52 8.66 -10.73
CA LEU A 14 28.59 7.67 -10.83
C LEU A 14 29.48 7.69 -9.58
N VAL A 15 29.91 8.87 -9.12
CA VAL A 15 30.72 9.01 -7.90
C VAL A 15 29.95 8.51 -6.67
N ILE A 16 28.67 8.86 -6.52
CA ILE A 16 27.83 8.39 -5.41
C ILE A 16 27.68 6.86 -5.45
N VAL A 17 27.48 6.28 -6.63
CA VAL A 17 27.39 4.82 -6.82
C VAL A 17 28.71 4.14 -6.47
N LEU A 18 29.86 4.75 -6.76
CA LEU A 18 31.17 4.19 -6.38
C LEU A 18 31.39 4.23 -4.86
N LEU A 19 30.95 5.28 -4.18
CA LEU A 19 31.10 5.42 -2.72
C LEU A 19 30.15 4.52 -1.93
N PHE A 20 28.87 4.51 -2.31
CA PHE A 20 27.82 3.79 -1.58
C PHE A 20 27.55 2.39 -2.15
N GLY A 21 27.88 2.15 -3.42
CA GLY A 21 27.58 0.91 -4.15
C GLY A 21 26.21 0.92 -4.82
N ALA A 22 26.12 0.29 -5.99
CA ALA A 22 24.89 0.21 -6.80
C ALA A 22 23.71 -0.47 -6.08
N LYS A 23 23.96 -1.27 -5.03
CA LYS A 23 22.92 -1.94 -4.24
C LYS A 23 22.37 -1.05 -3.12
N LYS A 24 23.12 -0.06 -2.62
CA LYS A 24 22.73 0.77 -1.47
C LYS A 24 21.83 1.93 -1.85
N LEU A 25 22.04 2.58 -3.00
CA LEU A 25 21.12 3.61 -3.49
C LEU A 25 19.66 3.14 -3.62
N PRO A 26 19.34 2.01 -4.30
CA PRO A 26 17.96 1.56 -4.40
C PRO A 26 17.41 1.05 -3.06
N GLU A 27 18.25 0.51 -2.19
CA GLU A 27 17.86 0.09 -0.84
C GLU A 27 17.41 1.29 0.01
N LEU A 28 18.19 2.38 0.01
CA LEU A 28 17.87 3.63 0.68
C LEU A 28 16.64 4.30 0.06
N ALA A 29 16.58 4.41 -1.28
CA ALA A 29 15.46 5.00 -1.99
C ALA A 29 14.13 4.26 -1.73
N ARG A 30 14.15 2.92 -1.62
CA ARG A 30 12.96 2.12 -1.31
C ARG A 30 12.45 2.36 0.12
N GLY A 31 13.33 2.62 1.08
CA GLY A 31 12.95 3.00 2.44
C GLY A 31 12.37 4.41 2.49
N SER A 32 13.16 5.40 2.05
CA SER A 32 12.79 6.81 2.06
C SER A 32 11.58 7.11 1.18
N GLY A 33 11.46 6.48 0.02
CA GLY A 33 10.35 6.68 -0.91
C GLY A 33 9.00 6.22 -0.35
N ARG A 34 8.97 5.17 0.50
CA ARG A 34 7.74 4.76 1.20
C ARG A 34 7.31 5.79 2.23
N ALA A 35 8.25 6.33 3.01
CA ALA A 35 7.96 7.39 3.97
C ALA A 35 7.47 8.67 3.28
N LEU A 36 8.15 9.10 2.20
CA LEU A 36 7.72 10.25 1.40
C LEU A 36 6.36 10.04 0.74
N ARG A 37 6.02 8.82 0.30
CA ARG A 37 4.72 8.50 -0.28
C ARG A 37 3.59 8.62 0.75
N ILE A 38 3.80 8.08 1.95
CA ILE A 38 2.81 8.17 3.04
C ILE A 38 2.62 9.63 3.43
N PHE A 39 3.71 10.37 3.66
CA PHE A 39 3.68 11.79 3.96
C PHE A 39 2.96 12.60 2.87
N LYS A 40 3.24 12.34 1.59
CA LYS A 40 2.57 13.00 0.46
C LYS A 40 1.08 12.67 0.41
N ALA A 41 0.67 11.44 0.71
CA ALA A 41 -0.73 11.03 0.70
C ALA A 41 -1.52 11.69 1.84
N GLU A 42 -0.96 11.72 3.05
CA GLU A 42 -1.56 12.39 4.20
C GLU A 42 -1.61 13.92 3.99
N THR A 43 -0.54 14.50 3.45
CA THR A 43 -0.49 15.94 3.11
C THR A 43 -1.46 16.30 1.98
N LYS A 44 -1.67 15.41 0.99
CA LYS A 44 -2.63 15.67 -0.09
C LYS A 44 -4.06 15.74 0.42
N GLY A 45 -4.44 14.91 1.40
CA GLY A 45 -5.75 15.00 2.04
C GLY A 45 -6.00 16.34 2.74
N LEU A 46 -4.95 16.92 3.34
CA LEU A 46 -5.02 18.24 3.99
C LEU A 46 -5.05 19.41 2.97
N VAL A 47 -4.46 19.23 1.80
CA VAL A 47 -4.41 20.27 0.74
C VAL A 47 -5.63 20.20 -0.18
N ASP A 48 -6.18 19.00 -0.43
CA ASP A 48 -7.40 18.82 -1.23
C ASP A 48 -8.67 19.28 -0.48
N ASP A 49 -8.68 19.26 0.87
CA ASP A 49 -9.79 19.79 1.67
C ASP A 49 -9.98 21.32 1.52
N ASP A 50 -8.97 22.04 1.01
CA ASP A 50 -9.05 23.46 0.67
C ASP A 50 -9.45 23.71 -0.81
N GLU A 51 -9.41 22.70 -1.70
CA GLU A 51 -9.46 22.92 -3.17
C GLU A 51 -10.48 22.11 -4.01
N GLU A 52 -11.31 21.17 -3.50
CA GLU A 52 -12.28 20.47 -4.38
C GLU A 52 -13.73 20.32 -3.83
N THR A 53 -14.56 21.32 -4.15
CA THR A 53 -15.84 21.04 -4.82
C THR A 53 -15.53 20.70 -6.29
N LYS A 54 -15.98 19.51 -6.74
CA LYS A 54 -15.82 18.85 -8.06
C LYS A 54 -14.64 17.87 -8.18
N THR A 55 -14.91 16.57 -8.04
CA THR A 55 -15.07 15.60 -9.16
C THR A 55 -15.24 14.17 -8.61
N ASP A 56 -15.98 13.35 -9.37
CA ASP A 56 -16.68 12.07 -9.12
C ASP A 56 -15.99 10.88 -8.36
N PRO A 57 -16.80 9.92 -7.83
CA PRO A 57 -16.48 9.03 -6.70
C PRO A 57 -15.93 7.63 -7.04
N HIS A 58 -14.98 7.52 -7.97
CA HIS A 58 -14.36 6.22 -8.29
C HIS A 58 -12.83 6.25 -8.28
N GLY A 59 -12.29 6.16 -7.06
CA GLY A 59 -10.85 5.99 -6.79
C GLY A 59 -10.56 4.83 -5.84
N ARG A 60 -11.28 3.70 -5.92
CA ARG A 60 -10.90 2.48 -5.18
C ARG A 60 -9.70 1.84 -5.88
N PRO A 61 -8.52 1.74 -5.24
CA PRO A 61 -7.49 0.84 -5.73
C PRO A 61 -8.05 -0.58 -5.62
N LEU A 62 -8.08 -1.30 -6.76
CA LEU A 62 -8.36 -2.74 -6.77
C LEU A 62 -7.36 -3.44 -5.84
N PRO A 63 -7.80 -4.37 -4.97
CA PRO A 63 -6.86 -5.17 -4.19
C PRO A 63 -5.92 -5.91 -5.16
N PRO A 64 -4.58 -5.81 -4.99
CA PRO A 64 -3.66 -6.55 -5.81
C PRO A 64 -3.99 -8.03 -5.64
N GLY A 65 -4.17 -8.71 -6.77
CA GLY A 65 -4.66 -10.08 -6.84
C GLY A 65 -4.01 -10.97 -5.79
N THR A 66 -4.88 -11.69 -5.09
CA THR A 66 -4.56 -12.90 -4.33
C THR A 66 -3.67 -13.77 -5.20
N GLN A 67 -2.36 -13.71 -5.00
CA GLN A 67 -1.44 -14.71 -5.51
C GLN A 67 -1.76 -15.99 -4.74
N GLN A 68 -2.58 -16.80 -5.40
CA GLN A 68 -2.86 -18.18 -5.07
C GLN A 68 -1.55 -18.98 -5.11
N GLY A 69 -1.30 -19.75 -4.06
CA GLY A 69 -0.33 -20.85 -4.06
C GLY A 69 -0.28 -21.53 -2.69
N PRO A 70 -0.03 -22.85 -2.67
CA PRO A 70 -0.86 -23.92 -3.19
C PRO A 70 -1.93 -24.38 -2.16
N VAL A 71 -3.04 -24.89 -2.67
CA VAL A 71 -4.07 -25.64 -1.93
C VAL A 71 -3.47 -26.69 -0.99
N GLY A 72 -3.66 -26.48 0.32
CA GLY A 72 -3.40 -27.49 1.36
C GLY A 72 -4.61 -28.43 1.53
N PRO A 73 -4.45 -29.76 1.55
CA PRO A 73 -5.55 -30.71 1.45
C PRO A 73 -6.10 -31.11 2.81
N ASN A 74 -6.82 -30.23 3.52
CA ASN A 74 -7.83 -30.59 4.53
C ASN A 74 -8.35 -29.36 5.30
N ALA A 75 -9.55 -28.90 4.96
CA ALA A 75 -10.53 -28.46 5.94
C ALA A 75 -11.89 -28.60 5.27
N ARG A 76 -12.65 -29.60 5.73
CA ARG A 76 -13.94 -30.02 5.19
C ARG A 76 -14.92 -28.83 5.12
N PRO A 77 -15.81 -28.75 4.13
CA PRO A 77 -16.96 -27.87 4.20
C PRO A 77 -17.85 -28.36 5.34
N GLU A 78 -17.82 -27.71 6.51
CA GLU A 78 -18.88 -27.94 7.48
C GLU A 78 -20.17 -27.31 6.94
N PRO A 79 -21.20 -28.14 6.70
CA PRO A 79 -22.44 -27.74 6.11
C PRO A 79 -23.25 -26.92 7.12
N SER A 80 -23.89 -25.87 6.59
CA SER A 80 -25.09 -25.22 7.11
C SER A 80 -25.73 -25.91 8.31
N ARG A 81 -25.60 -25.29 9.50
CA ARG A 81 -26.59 -25.46 10.56
C ARG A 81 -27.20 -24.09 10.85
N GLU A 82 -28.51 -24.08 10.60
CA GLU A 82 -29.43 -22.97 10.47
C GLU A 82 -29.51 -22.03 11.68
N PRO A 83 -29.92 -20.77 11.47
CA PRO A 83 -30.43 -19.92 12.54
C PRO A 83 -31.85 -20.39 12.95
N VAL A 84 -32.32 -19.93 14.12
CA VAL A 84 -33.70 -19.99 14.65
C VAL A 84 -34.01 -21.17 15.57
N GLN A 85 -34.25 -20.88 16.86
CA GLN A 85 -35.53 -21.04 17.59
C GLN A 85 -35.24 -20.72 19.08
N ASP A 86 -35.59 -19.53 19.59
CA ASP A 86 -36.92 -19.13 20.09
C ASP A 86 -37.53 -20.13 21.09
N GLY A 87 -37.72 -19.69 22.34
CA GLY A 87 -38.58 -20.33 23.34
C GLY A 87 -37.91 -21.20 24.41
N ASN A 88 -37.55 -20.62 25.57
CA ASN A 88 -37.49 -21.39 26.82
C ASN A 88 -38.09 -20.63 28.02
N PRO A 89 -39.40 -20.77 28.30
CA PRO A 89 -40.01 -20.27 29.54
C PRO A 89 -39.80 -21.23 30.73
N ARG A 90 -38.59 -21.78 30.90
CA ARG A 90 -38.27 -22.75 31.97
C ARG A 90 -37.36 -22.25 33.08
N ASP A 91 -37.20 -20.94 33.25
CA ASP A 91 -36.72 -20.37 34.52
C ASP A 91 -37.84 -20.37 35.60
N GLN A 92 -38.56 -21.49 35.68
CA GLN A 92 -39.39 -21.90 36.80
C GLN A 92 -38.50 -22.65 37.80
N ALA A 93 -38.16 -22.03 38.93
CA ALA A 93 -38.00 -22.65 40.24
C ALA A 93 -37.99 -21.56 41.33
#